data_AF-A0A847YIG6-F1
#
_entry.id   AF-A0A847YIG6-F1
#
_cell.length_a   1.000
_cell.length_b   1.000
_cell.length_c   1.000
_cell.angle_alpha   90.00
_cell.angle_beta   90.00
_cell.angle_gamma   90.00
#
_symmetry.space_group_name_H-M   'P 1'
#
loop_
_entity.id
_entity.type
_entity.pdbx_description
1 polymer ?
#
loop_
_entity_poly.entity_id
_entity_poly.type
_entity_poly.pdbx_seq_one_letter_code
_entity_poly.pdbx_strand_id
1 'polypeptide(L)'
;MRMPFGRYRGLPLSSVPESYLCWLLDNADLSPTLERAVSERLGIEDLKRERRQLEAECQALAYERARLAAGKANVRPKIDDALIGRWYRELAKRFHPDHGGSHEGMKAVNEARDLLLEIVNGG
;
A
#
# COMPACT_ATOMS: atom_id res chain seq x y z
N MET A 1 43.13 -8.49 -7.51
CA MET A 1 44.10 -7.37 -7.64
C MET A 1 45.00 -7.30 -6.40
N ARG A 2 46.09 -6.50 -6.45
CA ARG A 2 47.02 -6.29 -5.31
C ARG A 2 46.81 -4.90 -4.69
N MET A 3 47.10 -4.77 -3.41
CA MET A 3 47.02 -3.50 -2.70
C MET A 3 48.02 -2.48 -3.25
N PRO A 4 47.57 -1.31 -3.72
CA PRO A 4 48.46 -0.35 -4.38
C PRO A 4 49.29 0.48 -3.37
N PHE A 5 48.81 0.66 -2.14
CA PHE A 5 49.45 1.51 -1.11
C PHE A 5 49.21 0.99 0.31
N GLY A 6 49.81 1.67 1.29
CA GLY A 6 49.61 1.43 2.72
C GLY A 6 50.41 0.25 3.29
N ARG A 7 50.03 -0.18 4.50
CA ARG A 7 50.75 -1.21 5.27
C ARG A 7 50.86 -2.56 4.56
N TYR A 8 49.87 -2.90 3.73
CA TYR A 8 49.78 -4.17 3.00
C TYR A 8 50.12 -4.03 1.51
N ARG A 9 50.86 -3.00 1.11
CA ARG A 9 51.22 -2.74 -0.30
C ARG A 9 51.85 -3.96 -0.96
N GLY A 10 51.39 -4.27 -2.17
CA GLY A 10 51.89 -5.40 -2.97
C GLY A 10 51.27 -6.76 -2.63
N LEU A 11 50.60 -6.90 -1.48
CA LEU A 11 49.88 -8.12 -1.13
C LEU A 11 48.56 -8.24 -1.91
N PRO A 12 48.12 -9.46 -2.25
CA PRO A 12 46.79 -9.67 -2.81
C PRO A 12 45.71 -9.27 -1.78
N LEU A 13 44.59 -8.69 -2.22
CA LEU A 13 43.51 -8.28 -1.29
C LEU A 13 42.98 -9.45 -0.46
N SER A 14 43.04 -10.68 -0.96
CA SER A 14 42.62 -11.89 -0.23
C SER A 14 43.43 -12.15 1.03
N SER A 15 44.67 -11.66 1.11
CA SER A 15 45.57 -11.80 2.26
C SER A 15 45.51 -10.60 3.21
N VAL A 16 44.74 -9.56 2.87
CA VAL A 16 44.57 -8.38 3.72
C VAL A 16 43.47 -8.65 4.74
N PRO A 17 43.68 -8.38 6.03
CA PRO A 17 42.64 -8.57 7.05
C PRO A 17 41.39 -7.72 6.76
N GLU A 18 40.21 -8.31 6.96
CA GLU A 18 38.93 -7.64 6.74
C GLU A 18 38.79 -6.35 7.56
N SER A 19 39.30 -6.34 8.80
CA SER A 19 39.30 -5.14 9.65
C SER A 19 40.05 -3.96 9.03
N TYR A 20 41.15 -4.21 8.31
CA TYR A 20 41.88 -3.16 7.60
C TYR A 20 41.15 -2.72 6.33
N LEU A 21 40.47 -3.66 5.66
CA LEU A 21 39.63 -3.36 4.50
C LEU A 21 38.42 -2.49 4.88
N CYS A 22 37.77 -2.78 6.01
CA CYS A 22 36.71 -1.94 6.57
C CYS A 22 37.25 -0.54 6.90
N TRP A 23 38.39 -0.47 7.60
CA TRP A 23 39.04 0.82 7.90
C TRP A 23 39.35 1.63 6.65
N LEU A 24 39.80 0.99 5.56
CA LEU A 24 40.08 1.65 4.28
C LEU A 24 38.84 2.30 3.67
N LEU A 25 37.69 1.63 3.71
CA LEU A 25 36.44 2.19 3.17
C LEU A 25 35.99 3.44 3.95
N ASP A 26 36.22 3.46 5.25
CA ASP A 26 35.76 4.56 6.11
C ASP A 26 36.74 5.74 6.17
N ASN A 27 38.04 5.49 5.96
CA ASN A 27 39.10 6.46 6.30
C ASN A 27 40.01 6.84 5.12
N ALA A 28 39.93 6.17 3.97
CA ALA A 28 40.78 6.45 2.83
C ALA A 28 39.96 6.81 1.59
N ASP A 29 40.47 7.76 0.81
CA ASP A 29 39.94 8.04 -0.52
C ASP A 29 40.44 6.96 -1.49
N LEU A 30 39.55 6.04 -1.86
CA LEU A 30 39.87 4.89 -2.70
C LEU A 30 39.49 5.19 -4.15
N SER A 31 40.30 4.72 -5.09
CA SER A 31 39.87 4.73 -6.49
C SER A 31 38.64 3.82 -6.65
N PRO A 32 37.69 4.14 -7.56
CA PRO A 32 36.45 3.37 -7.72
C PRO A 32 36.68 1.87 -7.97
N THR A 33 37.75 1.55 -8.68
CA THR A 33 38.16 0.16 -8.95
C THR A 33 38.59 -0.58 -7.68
N LEU A 34 39.36 0.09 -6.82
CA LEU A 34 39.82 -0.49 -5.55
C LEU A 34 38.67 -0.57 -4.55
N GLU A 35 37.87 0.49 -4.43
CA GLU A 35 36.69 0.52 -3.57
C GLU A 35 35.73 -0.64 -3.88
N ARG A 36 35.45 -0.86 -5.17
CA ARG A 36 34.62 -1.99 -5.62
C ARG A 36 35.24 -3.33 -5.23
N ALA A 37 36.53 -3.54 -5.47
CA ALA A 37 37.18 -4.81 -5.13
C ALA A 37 37.26 -5.06 -3.61
N VAL A 38 37.40 -4.01 -2.81
CA VAL A 38 37.33 -4.08 -1.34
C VAL A 38 35.90 -4.41 -0.89
N SER A 39 34.90 -3.73 -1.46
CA SER A 39 33.48 -3.95 -1.16
C SER A 39 33.02 -5.35 -1.55
N GLU A 40 33.45 -5.86 -2.71
CA GLU A 40 33.23 -7.24 -3.15
C GLU A 40 33.87 -8.24 -2.18
N ARG A 41 35.12 -7.99 -1.75
CA ARG A 41 35.82 -8.86 -0.81
C ARG A 41 35.10 -8.94 0.55
N LEU A 42 34.51 -7.84 1.00
CA LEU A 42 33.75 -7.76 2.25
C LEU A 42 32.29 -8.22 2.11
N GLY A 43 31.85 -8.65 0.92
CA GLY A 43 30.46 -9.06 0.68
C GLY A 43 29.44 -7.90 0.73
N ILE A 44 29.92 -6.64 0.77
CA ILE A 44 29.07 -5.45 0.87
C ILE A 44 28.23 -5.29 -0.39
N GLU A 45 28.76 -5.66 -1.56
CA GLU A 45 28.01 -5.57 -2.81
C GLU A 45 26.84 -6.56 -2.86
N ASP A 46 26.98 -7.75 -2.27
CA ASP A 46 25.89 -8.72 -2.17
C ASP A 46 24.81 -8.21 -1.21
N LEU A 47 25.19 -7.68 -0.05
CA LEU A 47 24.26 -7.04 0.89
C LEU A 47 23.54 -5.84 0.28
N LYS A 48 24.23 -5.00 -0.50
CA LYS A 48 23.62 -3.88 -1.24
C LYS A 48 22.64 -4.35 -2.31
N ARG A 49 22.87 -5.51 -2.93
CA ARG A 49 21.94 -6.10 -3.90
C ARG A 49 20.70 -6.64 -3.19
N GLU A 50 20.89 -7.40 -2.12
CA GLU A 50 19.79 -7.94 -1.31
C GLU A 50 18.92 -6.82 -0.74
N ARG A 51 19.53 -5.76 -0.19
CA ARG A 51 18.78 -4.58 0.30
C ARG A 51 17.93 -3.95 -0.80
N ARG A 52 18.50 -3.74 -2.00
CA ARG A 52 17.76 -3.19 -3.14
C ARG A 52 16.58 -4.08 -3.55
N GLN A 53 16.76 -5.39 -3.49
CA GLN A 53 15.69 -6.35 -3.78
C GLN A 53 14.56 -6.26 -2.74
N LEU A 54 14.90 -6.26 -1.45
CA LEU A 54 13.93 -6.12 -0.36
C LEU A 54 13.18 -4.78 -0.42
N GLU A 55 13.88 -3.68 -0.73
CA GLU A 55 13.27 -2.36 -0.91
C GLU A 55 12.26 -2.36 -2.07
N ALA A 56 12.61 -2.97 -3.20
CA ALA A 56 11.72 -3.09 -4.35
C ALA A 56 10.47 -3.95 -4.05
N GLU A 57 10.65 -5.06 -3.34
CA GLU A 57 9.55 -5.93 -2.89
C GLU A 57 8.62 -5.21 -1.90
N CYS A 58 9.18 -4.49 -0.92
CA CYS A 58 8.41 -3.65 0.00
C CYS A 58 7.59 -2.60 -0.75
N GLN A 59 8.19 -1.95 -1.75
CA GLN A 59 7.52 -0.94 -2.55
C GLN A 59 6.38 -1.53 -3.39
N ALA A 60 6.58 -2.70 -4.00
CA ALA A 60 5.54 -3.41 -4.74
C ALA A 60 4.37 -3.81 -3.85
N LEU A 61 4.65 -4.33 -2.64
CA LEU A 61 3.62 -4.67 -1.66
C LEU A 61 2.83 -3.44 -1.19
N ALA A 62 3.50 -2.30 -0.99
CA ALA A 62 2.85 -1.05 -0.64
C ALA A 62 1.90 -0.56 -1.73
N TYR A 63 2.32 -0.66 -3.00
CA TYR A 63 1.49 -0.33 -4.16
C TYR A 63 0.24 -1.22 -4.23
N GLU A 64 0.37 -2.53 -4.14
CA GLU A 64 -0.77 -3.45 -4.21
C GLU A 64 -1.73 -3.27 -3.03
N ARG A 65 -1.22 -3.01 -1.82
CA ARG A 65 -2.05 -2.65 -0.67
C ARG A 65 -2.87 -1.38 -0.92
N ALA A 66 -2.24 -0.33 -1.45
CA ALA A 66 -2.92 0.92 -1.78
C ALA A 66 -3.98 0.71 -2.88
N ARG A 67 -3.66 -0.06 -3.91
CA ARG A 67 -4.60 -0.43 -4.99
C ARG A 67 -5.82 -1.17 -4.46
N LEU A 68 -5.63 -2.17 -3.60
CA LEU A 68 -6.74 -2.91 -2.99
C LEU A 68 -7.57 -2.04 -2.05
N ALA A 69 -6.95 -1.12 -1.31
CA ALA A 69 -7.67 -0.14 -0.50
C ALA A 69 -8.50 0.82 -1.36
N ALA A 70 -7.96 1.29 -2.49
CA ALA A 70 -8.68 2.14 -3.44
C ALA A 70 -9.80 1.38 -4.18
N GLY A 71 -9.58 0.10 -4.54
CA GLY A 71 -10.61 -0.77 -5.12
C GLY A 71 -11.74 -1.14 -4.15
N LYS A 72 -11.50 -0.98 -2.84
CA LYS A 72 -12.51 -1.00 -1.77
C LYS A 72 -13.03 0.40 -1.43
N ALA A 73 -12.94 1.36 -2.35
CA ALA A 73 -13.76 2.57 -2.26
C ALA A 73 -15.20 2.10 -2.07
N ASN A 74 -15.70 2.34 -0.86
CA ASN A 74 -17.00 1.91 -0.39
C ASN A 74 -18.03 2.53 -1.32
N VAL A 75 -18.49 1.78 -2.34
CA VAL A 75 -19.59 2.19 -3.21
C VAL A 75 -20.83 2.17 -2.32
N ARG A 76 -20.99 3.22 -1.52
CA ARG A 76 -22.28 3.53 -0.93
C ARG A 76 -23.20 3.70 -2.13
N PRO A 77 -24.21 2.85 -2.33
CA PRO A 77 -25.11 3.03 -3.44
C PRO A 77 -25.66 4.45 -3.32
N LYS A 78 -25.57 5.23 -4.39
CA LYS A 78 -26.23 6.52 -4.44
C LYS A 78 -27.70 6.25 -4.20
N ILE A 79 -28.25 6.81 -3.12
CA ILE A 79 -29.68 6.74 -2.89
C ILE A 79 -30.30 7.68 -3.92
N ASP A 80 -31.02 7.09 -4.87
CA ASP A 80 -31.72 7.80 -5.93
C ASP A 80 -33.23 7.53 -5.88
N ASP A 81 -34.01 8.33 -6.59
CA ASP A 81 -35.47 8.20 -6.65
C ASP A 81 -35.92 6.79 -7.06
N ALA A 82 -35.14 6.13 -7.92
CA ALA A 82 -35.42 4.78 -8.38
C ALA A 82 -35.27 3.74 -7.26
N LEU A 83 -34.24 3.85 -6.42
CA LEU A 83 -34.04 3.01 -5.25
C LEU A 83 -35.12 3.26 -4.20
N ILE A 84 -35.43 4.52 -3.91
CA ILE A 84 -36.50 4.90 -2.97
C ILE A 84 -37.85 4.35 -3.46
N GLY A 85 -38.16 4.48 -4.75
CA GLY A 85 -39.40 3.96 -5.34
C GLY A 85 -39.50 2.42 -5.33
N ARG A 86 -38.38 1.69 -5.44
CA ARG A 86 -38.38 0.23 -5.25
C ARG A 86 -38.65 -0.14 -3.78
N TRP A 87 -37.95 0.50 -2.85
CA TRP A 87 -38.13 0.28 -1.42
C TRP A 87 -39.55 0.59 -0.96
N TYR A 88 -40.10 1.73 -1.40
CA TYR A 88 -41.46 2.14 -1.09
C TYR A 88 -42.50 1.11 -1.56
N ARG A 89 -42.40 0.62 -2.81
CA ARG A 89 -43.35 -0.38 -3.33
C ARG A 89 -43.32 -1.68 -2.53
N GLU A 90 -42.15 -2.11 -2.10
CA GLU A 90 -42.02 -3.32 -1.28
C GLU A 90 -42.60 -3.14 0.12
N LEU A 91 -42.35 -2.00 0.77
CA LEU A 91 -42.94 -1.73 2.08
C LEU A 91 -44.44 -1.46 2.01
N ALA A 92 -44.90 -0.73 0.99
CA ALA A 92 -46.32 -0.49 0.78
C ALA A 92 -47.09 -1.81 0.67
N LYS A 93 -46.59 -2.80 -0.10
CA LYS A 93 -47.21 -4.14 -0.17
C LYS A 93 -47.27 -4.85 1.18
N ARG A 94 -46.22 -4.74 1.99
CA ARG A 94 -46.12 -5.43 3.30
C ARG A 94 -46.97 -4.78 4.39
N PHE A 95 -47.08 -3.45 4.36
CA PHE A 95 -47.78 -2.68 5.39
C PHE A 95 -49.15 -2.16 4.93
N HIS A 96 -49.59 -2.51 3.71
CA HIS A 96 -50.92 -2.13 3.22
C HIS A 96 -52.02 -2.73 4.12
N PRO A 97 -53.01 -1.94 4.58
CA PRO A 97 -54.14 -2.45 5.34
C PRO A 97 -54.87 -3.61 4.65
N ASP A 98 -55.05 -3.52 3.33
CA ASP A 98 -55.74 -4.55 2.52
C ASP A 98 -54.95 -5.87 2.39
N HIS A 99 -53.67 -5.90 2.80
CA HIS A 99 -52.83 -7.09 2.81
C HIS A 99 -52.43 -7.53 4.22
N GLY A 100 -53.18 -7.10 5.24
CA GLY A 100 -52.93 -7.46 6.64
C GLY A 100 -51.92 -6.57 7.36
N GLY A 101 -51.52 -5.45 6.74
CA GLY A 101 -50.76 -4.39 7.39
C GLY A 101 -51.63 -3.45 8.23
N SER A 102 -51.02 -2.38 8.75
CA SER A 102 -51.72 -1.39 9.58
C SER A 102 -51.74 -0.01 8.91
N HIS A 103 -52.80 0.75 9.17
CA HIS A 103 -52.92 2.11 8.68
C HIS A 103 -51.79 3.02 9.22
N GLU A 104 -51.37 2.80 10.46
CA GLU A 104 -50.21 3.47 11.07
C GLU A 104 -48.89 3.09 10.38
N GLY A 105 -48.70 1.80 10.07
CA GLY A 105 -47.53 1.32 9.34
C GLY A 105 -47.44 1.92 7.94
N MET A 106 -48.57 2.02 7.23
CA MET A 106 -48.61 2.67 5.92
C MET A 106 -48.31 4.17 6.00
N LYS A 107 -48.80 4.88 7.04
CA LYS A 107 -48.46 6.29 7.28
C LYS A 107 -46.96 6.49 7.49
N ALA A 108 -46.34 5.66 8.33
CA ALA A 108 -44.91 5.73 8.59
C ALA A 108 -44.06 5.48 7.32
N VAL A 109 -44.48 4.54 6.46
CA VAL A 109 -43.82 4.27 5.18
C VAL A 109 -43.92 5.46 4.21
N ASN A 110 -45.07 6.13 4.17
CA ASN A 110 -45.26 7.33 3.35
C ASN A 110 -44.38 8.49 3.83
N GLU A 111 -44.41 8.79 5.13
CA GLU A 111 -43.61 9.86 5.73
C GLU A 111 -42.10 9.64 5.50
N ALA A 112 -41.63 8.41 5.69
CA ALA A 112 -40.25 8.06 5.45
C ALA A 112 -39.85 8.21 3.97
N ARG A 113 -40.75 7.88 3.02
CA ARG A 113 -40.50 8.12 1.58
C ARG A 113 -40.32 9.61 1.28
N ASP A 114 -41.19 10.44 1.82
CA ASP A 114 -41.20 11.87 1.52
C ASP A 114 -39.94 12.55 2.08
N LEU A 115 -39.54 12.20 3.31
CA LEU A 115 -38.26 12.65 3.90
C LEU A 115 -37.05 12.22 3.08
N LEU A 116 -37.04 10.98 2.58
CA LEU A 116 -35.94 10.48 1.75
C LEU A 116 -35.86 11.20 0.40
N LEU A 117 -37.01 11.50 -0.22
CA LEU A 117 -37.05 12.27 -1.47
C LEU A 117 -36.61 13.72 -1.25
N GLU A 118 -36.95 14.33 -0.11
CA GLU A 118 -36.48 15.67 0.25
C GLU A 118 -34.95 15.71 0.43
N ILE A 119 -34.38 14.72 1.13
CA ILE A 119 -32.93 14.61 1.32
C ILE A 119 -32.19 14.43 -0.01
N VAL A 120 -32.76 13.67 -0.95
CA VAL A 120 -32.13 13.37 -2.24
C VAL A 120 -32.29 14.51 -3.25
N ASN A 121 -33.40 15.26 -3.22
CA ASN A 121 -33.72 16.30 -4.21
C ASN A 121 -33.52 17.75 -3.71
N GLY A 122 -33.39 17.96 -2.40
CA GLY A 122 -33.25 19.28 -1.76
C GLY A 122 -31.82 19.67 -1.39
N GLY A 123 -30.80 18.96 -1.88
CA GLY A 123 -29.37 19.22 -1.65
C GLY A 123 -28.65 19.75 -2.89
#